data_AF-A0A815IGE4-F1
#
_entry.id   AF-A0A815IGE4-F1
#
_cell.length_a   1.000
_cell.length_b   1.000
_cell.length_c   1.000
_cell.angle_alpha   90.00
_cell.angle_beta   90.00
_cell.angle_gamma   90.00
#
_symmetry.space_group_name_H-M   'P 1'
#
loop_
_entity.id
_entity.type
_entity.pdbx_description
1 polymer ?
#
loop_
_entity_poly.entity_id
_entity_poly.type
_entity_poly.pdbx_seq_one_letter_code
_entity_poly.pdbx_strand_id
1 'polypeptide(L)'
;MQVSIIYFISLIGFIHVCSSASSPEWTGFYNVDDSCLQAECCCVSEQATITKPNNAELLVTANVAGAPCQAQLNGSTTISVLLPIPQDKNGFQITTNFLGTNNRFTLNADSQYIANVNLDNPKCSGMARRAISNWVGTYSIDDSCNQNDCCCLSEQATISKRSDTQFLVSARVAGVPCQAQLNGSTTIEVPIPVPQDKNGFQITTNFLGTNNRFTLTYDNKYIANVNLQSPRCSGMGRRIDGDNNTASLISSSSILILINAFLFRMICA
;
A
#
# COMPACT_ATOMS: atom_id res chain seq x y z
N MET A 1 -44.52 43.07 41.50
CA MET A 1 -43.27 42.34 41.81
C MET A 1 -43.47 40.90 41.40
N GLN A 2 -42.98 40.53 40.21
CA GLN A 2 -43.18 39.20 39.65
C GLN A 2 -41.81 38.65 39.25
N VAL A 3 -41.48 37.52 39.84
CA VAL A 3 -40.18 36.86 39.87
C VAL A 3 -39.90 36.23 38.51
N SER A 4 -38.78 36.62 37.88
CA SER A 4 -38.27 35.97 36.67
C SER A 4 -37.45 34.73 37.05
N ILE A 5 -37.90 33.58 36.56
CA ILE A 5 -37.27 32.27 36.69
C ILE A 5 -36.10 32.21 35.71
N ILE A 6 -34.89 32.07 36.24
CA ILE A 6 -33.68 31.78 35.46
C ILE A 6 -33.68 30.28 35.14
N TYR A 7 -33.83 29.95 33.86
CA TYR A 7 -33.59 28.61 33.34
C TYR A 7 -32.09 28.32 33.31
N PHE A 8 -31.63 27.51 34.26
CA PHE A 8 -30.43 26.70 34.11
C PHE A 8 -30.83 25.40 33.40
N ILE A 9 -30.07 24.95 32.40
CA ILE A 9 -29.62 23.55 32.20
C ILE A 9 -29.14 23.29 30.76
N SER A 10 -27.91 22.76 30.70
CA SER A 10 -27.29 21.92 29.66
C SER A 10 -26.81 22.56 28.36
N LEU A 11 -25.67 23.24 28.44
CA LEU A 11 -24.71 23.23 27.33
C LEU A 11 -23.92 21.92 27.45
N ILE A 12 -24.34 20.89 26.71
CA ILE A 12 -23.58 19.66 26.54
C ILE A 12 -22.25 20.06 25.91
N GLY A 13 -21.19 19.96 26.72
CA GLY A 13 -19.83 20.11 26.27
C GLY A 13 -19.60 19.14 25.11
N PHE A 14 -19.36 19.69 23.92
CA PHE A 14 -18.66 18.97 22.89
C PHE A 14 -17.30 18.60 23.46
N ILE A 15 -17.22 17.38 24.01
CA ILE A 15 -15.96 16.68 24.18
C ILE A 15 -15.39 16.60 22.77
N HIS A 16 -14.46 17.50 22.48
CA HIS A 16 -13.47 17.26 21.45
C HIS A 16 -12.86 15.92 21.83
N VAL A 17 -13.27 14.86 21.15
CA VAL A 17 -12.48 13.65 21.08
C VAL A 17 -11.20 14.13 20.43
N CYS A 18 -10.22 14.51 21.24
CA CYS A 18 -8.84 14.55 20.79
C CYS A 18 -8.62 13.17 20.21
N SER A 19 -8.62 13.09 18.87
CA SER A 19 -7.98 12.02 18.16
C SER A 19 -6.60 11.91 18.82
N SER A 20 -6.38 10.80 19.53
CA SER A 20 -5.06 10.45 19.98
C SER A 20 -4.27 10.28 18.70
N ALA A 21 -3.59 11.35 18.27
CA ALA A 21 -2.67 11.29 17.16
C ALA A 21 -1.70 10.18 17.52
N SER A 22 -1.84 9.05 16.82
CA SER A 22 -0.93 7.93 16.88
C SER A 22 0.46 8.50 16.74
N SER A 23 1.40 8.03 17.58
CA SER A 23 2.80 8.43 17.43
C SER A 23 3.23 8.26 15.97
N PRO A 24 4.04 9.19 15.42
CA PRO A 24 4.53 9.05 14.06
C PRO A 24 5.23 7.71 13.89
N GLU A 25 4.88 6.95 12.85
CA GLU A 25 5.52 5.67 12.54
C GLU A 25 6.53 5.89 11.41
N TRP A 26 7.80 6.14 11.76
CA TRP A 26 8.87 6.38 10.77
C TRP A 26 9.35 5.13 10.05
N THR A 27 8.96 3.93 10.47
CA THR A 27 9.33 2.69 9.78
C THR A 27 8.67 2.62 8.40
N GLY A 28 9.39 2.02 7.45
CA GLY A 28 8.93 1.80 6.09
C GLY A 28 9.88 2.33 5.03
N PHE A 29 9.32 2.61 3.86
CA PHE A 29 10.06 2.93 2.64
C PHE A 29 9.96 4.38 2.25
N TYR A 30 11.04 4.91 1.69
CA TYR A 30 11.16 6.29 1.29
C TYR A 30 11.84 6.40 -0.07
N ASN A 31 11.09 6.78 -1.10
CA ASN A 31 11.63 7.02 -2.43
C ASN A 31 12.51 8.27 -2.40
N VAL A 32 13.77 8.09 -2.79
CA VAL A 32 14.75 9.18 -2.81
C VAL A 32 14.40 10.12 -3.95
N ASP A 33 14.48 11.42 -3.71
CA ASP A 33 14.33 12.41 -4.75
C ASP A 33 15.67 12.73 -5.43
N ASP A 34 15.60 13.32 -6.63
CA ASP A 34 16.79 13.65 -7.42
C ASP A 34 17.46 14.96 -6.96
N SER A 35 17.35 15.31 -5.68
CA SER A 35 17.91 16.57 -5.15
C SER A 35 19.42 16.54 -4.94
N CYS A 36 20.04 15.35 -4.88
CA CYS A 36 21.47 15.18 -4.68
C CYS A 36 22.24 15.08 -6.01
N LEU A 37 23.31 15.86 -6.15
CA LEU A 37 24.10 15.93 -7.39
C LEU A 37 25.11 14.76 -7.50
N GLN A 38 24.69 13.65 -8.10
CA GLN A 38 25.49 12.42 -8.23
C GLN A 38 26.85 12.59 -8.96
N ALA A 39 27.01 13.66 -9.74
CA ALA A 39 28.28 13.97 -10.42
C ALA A 39 29.40 14.38 -9.44
N GLU A 40 29.03 15.02 -8.33
CA GLU A 40 29.98 15.60 -7.36
C GLU A 40 29.86 14.98 -5.97
N CYS A 41 28.78 14.23 -5.70
CA CYS A 41 28.43 13.73 -4.38
C CYS A 41 28.20 12.22 -4.40
N CYS A 42 28.46 11.56 -3.27
CA CYS A 42 27.92 10.24 -3.02
C CYS A 42 26.49 10.38 -2.50
N CYS A 43 25.51 10.07 -3.36
CA CYS A 43 24.11 10.30 -3.09
C CYS A 43 23.42 9.00 -2.72
N VAL A 44 22.42 9.09 -1.84
CA VAL A 44 21.46 8.01 -1.68
C VAL A 44 20.71 7.83 -3.01
N SER A 45 20.42 6.59 -3.41
CA SER A 45 19.75 6.30 -4.68
C SER A 45 18.56 5.37 -4.50
N GLU A 46 17.58 5.52 -5.39
CA GLU A 46 16.35 4.73 -5.49
C GLU A 46 15.43 4.85 -4.27
N GLN A 47 15.83 4.31 -3.13
CA GLN A 47 15.01 4.27 -1.92
C GLN A 47 15.86 4.07 -0.67
N ALA A 48 15.38 4.66 0.42
CA ALA A 48 15.81 4.37 1.78
C ALA A 48 14.75 3.54 2.52
N THR A 49 15.21 2.65 3.38
CA THR A 49 14.37 1.83 4.27
C THR A 49 14.71 2.18 5.71
N ILE A 50 13.68 2.45 6.50
CA ILE A 50 13.78 2.65 7.94
C ILE A 50 13.18 1.44 8.64
N THR A 51 13.98 0.73 9.42
CA THR A 51 13.52 -0.37 10.28
C THR A 51 13.78 -0.04 11.75
N LYS A 52 13.12 -0.77 12.65
CA LYS A 52 13.31 -0.66 14.09
C LYS A 52 14.05 -1.90 14.59
N PRO A 53 15.40 -1.93 14.60
CA PRO A 53 16.16 -3.09 15.04
C PRO A 53 16.00 -3.39 16.53
N ASN A 54 15.73 -2.37 17.34
CA ASN A 54 15.55 -2.48 18.80
C ASN A 54 14.61 -1.36 19.31
N ASN A 55 14.37 -1.32 20.63
CA ASN A 55 13.47 -0.33 21.23
C ASN A 55 14.08 1.07 21.44
N ALA A 56 15.32 1.29 21.06
CA ALA A 56 16.04 2.55 21.24
C ALA A 56 16.43 3.24 19.92
N GLU A 57 16.56 2.49 18.83
CA GLU A 57 17.15 2.96 17.58
C GLU A 57 16.30 2.61 16.34
N LEU A 58 16.41 3.47 15.33
CA LEU A 58 15.98 3.28 13.95
C LEU A 58 17.21 3.00 13.10
N LEU A 59 17.13 1.99 12.24
CA LEU A 59 18.14 1.68 11.24
C LEU A 59 17.68 2.20 9.89
N VAL A 60 18.35 3.23 9.39
CA VAL A 60 18.16 3.73 8.03
C VAL A 60 19.17 3.05 7.12
N THR A 61 18.69 2.38 6.07
CA THR A 61 19.51 1.68 5.08
C THR A 61 19.15 2.16 3.70
N ALA A 62 20.12 2.26 2.80
CA ALA A 62 19.85 2.67 1.44
C ALA A 62 20.97 2.26 0.48
N ASN A 63 20.65 2.27 -0.81
CA ASN A 63 21.66 2.21 -1.86
C ASN A 63 22.27 3.60 -2.07
N VAL A 64 23.49 3.63 -2.62
CA VAL A 64 24.14 4.87 -3.03
C VAL A 64 24.60 4.84 -4.47
N ALA A 65 24.63 6.01 -5.09
CA ALA A 65 25.14 6.25 -6.42
C ALA A 65 25.93 7.57 -6.48
N GLY A 66 26.92 7.61 -7.38
CA GLY A 66 27.78 8.77 -7.60
C GLY A 66 29.25 8.38 -7.67
N ALA A 67 30.00 9.10 -8.50
CA ALA A 67 31.43 8.83 -8.70
C ALA A 67 32.26 8.83 -7.40
N PRO A 68 31.99 9.73 -6.41
CA PRO A 68 32.72 9.71 -5.14
C PRO A 68 32.43 8.50 -4.24
N CYS A 69 31.30 7.81 -4.42
CA CYS A 69 30.91 6.70 -3.54
C CYS A 69 31.93 5.56 -3.54
N GLN A 70 32.49 5.23 -4.70
CA GLN A 70 33.45 4.12 -4.84
C GLN A 70 34.68 4.31 -3.95
N ALA A 71 35.19 5.54 -3.87
CA ALA A 71 36.32 5.88 -3.01
C ALA A 71 35.93 5.96 -1.53
N GLN A 72 34.74 6.47 -1.21
CA GLN A 72 34.29 6.65 0.17
C GLN A 72 33.84 5.35 0.85
N LEU A 73 33.35 4.39 0.08
CA LEU A 73 32.70 3.17 0.58
C LEU A 73 33.44 1.88 0.22
N ASN A 74 34.68 1.97 -0.28
CA ASN A 74 35.50 0.82 -0.67
C ASN A 74 34.75 -0.17 -1.58
N GLY A 75 33.99 0.35 -2.55
CA GLY A 75 33.19 -0.45 -3.47
C GLY A 75 31.83 -0.93 -2.94
N SER A 76 31.46 -0.65 -1.69
CA SER A 76 30.09 -0.89 -1.21
C SER A 76 29.10 0.03 -1.92
N THR A 77 27.96 -0.54 -2.31
CA THR A 77 26.82 0.20 -2.90
C THR A 77 25.73 0.48 -1.88
N THR A 78 25.92 0.06 -0.62
CA THR A 78 24.93 0.20 0.45
C THR A 78 25.53 0.93 1.64
N ILE A 79 24.65 1.65 2.34
CA ILE A 79 24.95 2.41 3.55
C ILE A 79 23.93 2.10 4.63
N SER A 80 24.35 2.31 5.87
CA SER A 80 23.46 2.25 7.02
C SER A 80 23.82 3.31 8.05
N VAL A 81 22.82 3.81 8.75
CA VAL A 81 22.98 4.71 9.89
C VAL A 81 21.96 4.37 10.97
N LEU A 82 22.41 4.34 12.22
CA LEU A 82 21.56 4.21 13.39
C LEU A 82 21.18 5.60 13.90
N LEU A 83 19.89 5.85 14.03
CA LEU A 83 19.33 7.08 14.59
C LEU A 83 18.56 6.71 15.87
N PRO A 84 18.64 7.48 16.95
CA PRO A 84 17.83 7.20 18.14
C PRO A 84 16.34 7.41 17.82
N ILE A 85 15.47 6.60 18.43
CA ILE A 85 14.02 6.73 18.27
C ILE A 85 13.57 8.06 18.88
N PRO A 86 12.89 8.93 18.10
CA PRO A 86 12.40 10.19 18.62
C PRO A 86 11.45 10.00 19.80
N GLN A 87 11.67 10.76 20.87
CA GLN A 87 10.77 10.77 22.04
C GLN A 87 9.64 11.79 21.86
N ASP A 88 9.81 12.78 20.99
CA ASP A 88 8.81 13.81 20.67
C ASP A 88 8.13 13.49 19.33
N LYS A 89 6.83 13.78 19.26
CA LYS A 89 5.97 13.62 18.07
C LYS A 89 6.10 14.78 17.08
N ASN A 90 6.71 15.90 17.47
CA ASN A 90 6.79 17.12 16.65
C ASN A 90 7.88 17.11 15.56
N GLY A 91 8.33 15.93 15.15
CA GLY A 91 9.46 15.75 14.23
C GLY A 91 10.79 15.70 14.98
N PHE A 92 11.79 15.11 14.34
CA PHE A 92 13.08 14.80 14.95
C PHE A 92 14.22 15.27 14.07
N GLN A 93 15.21 15.89 14.70
CA GLN A 93 16.46 16.26 14.06
C GLN A 93 17.65 15.74 14.86
N ILE A 94 18.63 15.19 14.16
CA ILE A 94 19.91 14.80 14.74
C ILE A 94 21.03 15.14 13.77
N THR A 95 22.14 15.61 14.33
CA THR A 95 23.39 15.78 13.56
C THR A 95 24.30 14.60 13.89
N THR A 96 24.75 13.89 12.86
CA THR A 96 25.68 12.76 12.99
C THR A 96 26.61 12.70 11.78
N ASN A 97 27.69 11.95 11.91
CA ASN A 97 28.56 11.67 10.78
C ASN A 97 27.87 10.69 9.83
N PHE A 98 27.88 11.01 8.53
CA PHE A 98 27.34 10.16 7.49
C PHE A 98 28.18 10.36 6.23
N LEU A 99 28.64 9.26 5.63
CA LEU A 99 29.57 9.31 4.49
C LEU A 99 30.81 10.19 4.75
N GLY A 100 31.27 10.24 6.01
CA GLY A 100 32.45 11.00 6.41
C GLY A 100 32.23 12.50 6.61
N THR A 101 31.03 13.05 6.38
CA THR A 101 30.70 14.47 6.62
C THR A 101 29.67 14.64 7.74
N ASN A 102 29.54 15.86 8.26
CA ASN A 102 28.51 16.17 9.24
C ASN A 102 27.17 16.41 8.53
N ASN A 103 26.18 15.60 8.89
CA ASN A 103 24.88 15.61 8.25
C ASN A 103 23.77 15.77 9.29
N ARG A 104 22.77 16.57 8.94
CA ARG A 104 21.55 16.73 9.73
C ARG A 104 20.45 15.87 9.14
N PHE A 105 20.08 14.83 9.87
CA PHE A 105 18.90 14.04 9.57
C PHE A 105 17.67 14.72 10.13
N THR A 106 16.61 14.77 9.32
CA THR A 106 15.28 15.22 9.74
C THR A 106 14.27 14.11 9.45
N LEU A 107 13.59 13.61 10.48
CA LEU A 107 12.42 12.76 10.36
C LEU A 107 11.20 13.62 10.65
N ASN A 108 10.31 13.79 9.68
CA ASN A 108 9.20 14.72 9.88
C ASN A 108 8.08 14.12 10.76
N ALA A 109 7.26 14.99 11.34
CA ALA A 109 6.23 14.62 12.31
C ALA A 109 5.10 13.75 11.74
N ASP A 110 4.72 13.91 10.47
CA ASP A 110 3.69 13.09 9.82
C ASP A 110 4.27 11.82 9.15
N SER A 111 5.57 11.58 9.38
CA SER A 111 6.38 10.52 8.80
C SER A 111 6.45 10.51 7.26
N GLN A 112 5.98 11.54 6.56
CA GLN A 112 5.94 11.60 5.09
C GLN A 112 7.30 11.80 4.43
N TYR A 113 8.33 12.24 5.16
CA TYR A 113 9.68 12.33 4.58
C TYR A 113 10.80 12.15 5.62
N ILE A 114 11.95 11.75 5.10
CA ILE A 114 13.26 11.86 5.73
C ILE A 114 14.13 12.77 4.87
N ALA A 115 14.87 13.68 5.50
CA ALA A 115 15.85 14.50 4.83
C ALA A 115 17.22 14.30 5.45
N ASN A 116 18.25 14.36 4.63
CA ASN A 116 19.65 14.42 5.02
C ASN A 116 20.24 15.70 4.42
N VAL A 117 20.64 16.63 5.28
CA VAL A 117 21.32 17.86 4.87
C VAL A 117 22.78 17.77 5.24
N ASN A 118 23.65 17.76 4.22
CA ASN A 118 25.10 17.85 4.42
C ASN A 118 25.45 19.29 4.80
N LEU A 119 25.97 19.47 6.02
CA LEU A 119 26.22 20.79 6.60
C LEU A 119 27.45 21.48 6.02
N ASP A 120 28.39 20.69 5.48
CA ASP A 120 29.64 21.18 4.91
C ASP A 120 29.50 21.40 3.39
N ASN A 121 28.67 20.60 2.71
CA ASN A 121 28.40 20.69 1.28
C ASN A 121 26.90 20.51 0.97
N PRO A 122 26.10 21.59 0.99
CA PRO A 122 24.65 21.50 0.82
C PRO A 122 24.19 20.86 -0.50
N LYS A 123 25.01 20.87 -1.55
CA LYS A 123 24.68 20.20 -2.84
C LYS A 123 24.63 18.67 -2.75
N CYS A 124 25.24 18.10 -1.70
CA CYS A 124 25.18 16.68 -1.38
C CYS A 124 24.04 16.34 -0.41
N SER A 125 23.12 17.27 -0.18
CA SER A 125 21.90 17.00 0.58
C SER A 125 20.92 16.19 -0.27
N GLY A 126 20.09 15.40 0.40
CA GLY A 126 19.06 14.60 -0.24
C GLY A 126 17.81 14.54 0.61
N MET A 127 16.67 14.25 -0.01
CA MET A 127 15.44 13.95 0.68
C MET A 127 14.85 12.66 0.10
N ALA A 128 14.11 11.95 0.94
CA ALA A 128 13.33 10.81 0.50
C ALA A 128 11.93 10.95 1.06
N ARG A 129 10.95 10.78 0.18
CA ARG A 129 9.52 10.86 0.53
C ARG A 129 9.02 9.46 0.79
N ARG A 130 8.19 9.31 1.82
CA ARG A 130 7.56 8.04 2.15
C ARG A 130 6.92 7.48 0.89
N ALA A 131 7.37 6.30 0.49
CA ALA A 131 6.67 5.52 -0.49
C ALA A 131 5.32 5.18 0.14
N ILE A 132 4.26 5.77 -0.39
CA ILE A 132 2.91 5.41 0.01
C ILE A 132 2.77 3.93 -0.35
N SER A 133 2.65 3.06 0.65
CA SER A 133 2.24 1.67 0.44
C SER A 133 0.80 1.73 -0.08
N ASN A 134 0.65 1.91 -1.38
CA ASN A 134 -0.61 2.11 -2.07
C ASN A 134 -1.41 0.80 -2.20
N TRP A 135 -1.11 -0.19 -1.35
CA TRP A 135 -1.60 -1.57 -1.42
C TRP A 135 -3.09 -1.68 -1.16
N VAL A 136 -3.65 -0.67 -0.49
CA VAL A 136 -5.10 -0.50 -0.35
C VAL A 136 -5.73 -0.25 -1.72
N GLY A 137 -6.73 -1.04 -2.06
CA GLY A 137 -7.42 -0.95 -3.34
C GLY A 137 -8.25 -2.18 -3.65
N THR A 138 -8.88 -2.13 -4.82
CA THR A 138 -9.69 -3.23 -5.37
C THR A 138 -8.97 -3.85 -6.56
N TYR A 139 -9.03 -5.17 -6.66
CA TYR A 139 -8.42 -5.97 -7.73
C TYR A 139 -9.52 -6.76 -8.41
N SER A 140 -9.59 -6.69 -9.73
CA SER A 140 -10.40 -7.59 -10.54
C SER A 140 -9.71 -8.93 -10.59
N ILE A 141 -10.37 -9.98 -10.11
CA ILE A 141 -9.84 -11.35 -10.19
C ILE A 141 -10.00 -11.86 -11.63
N ASP A 142 -8.96 -12.53 -12.13
CA ASP A 142 -9.00 -13.18 -13.43
C ASP A 142 -9.64 -14.58 -13.37
N ASP A 143 -10.01 -15.10 -14.53
CA ASP A 143 -10.68 -16.38 -14.68
C ASP A 143 -9.69 -17.55 -14.87
N SER A 144 -8.42 -17.36 -14.48
CA SER A 144 -7.38 -18.37 -14.65
C SER A 144 -7.55 -19.62 -13.76
N CYS A 145 -8.35 -19.50 -12.69
CA CYS A 145 -8.70 -20.61 -11.81
C CYS A 145 -9.94 -21.36 -12.31
N ASN A 146 -9.84 -22.68 -12.45
CA ASN A 146 -10.96 -23.50 -12.93
C ASN A 146 -12.03 -23.73 -11.83
N GLN A 147 -13.11 -22.96 -11.88
CA GLN A 147 -14.22 -23.04 -10.90
C GLN A 147 -15.01 -24.36 -10.91
N ASN A 148 -14.87 -25.21 -11.94
CA ASN A 148 -15.52 -26.53 -11.96
C ASN A 148 -14.80 -27.54 -11.07
N ASP A 149 -13.48 -27.38 -10.92
CA ASP A 149 -12.62 -28.33 -10.21
C ASP A 149 -12.08 -27.76 -8.89
N CYS A 150 -12.17 -26.43 -8.69
CA CYS A 150 -11.49 -25.72 -7.61
C CYS A 150 -12.39 -24.67 -6.95
N CYS A 151 -12.01 -24.31 -5.73
CA CYS A 151 -12.53 -23.13 -5.03
C CYS A 151 -11.65 -21.93 -5.33
N CYS A 152 -12.14 -21.06 -6.20
CA CYS A 152 -11.40 -19.96 -6.77
C CYS A 152 -11.79 -18.65 -6.10
N LEU A 153 -10.83 -17.72 -6.06
CA LEU A 153 -11.18 -16.31 -5.87
C LEU A 153 -12.04 -15.86 -7.07
N SER A 154 -13.03 -15.02 -6.83
CA SER A 154 -14.00 -14.60 -7.85
C SER A 154 -14.31 -13.12 -7.75
N GLU A 155 -14.66 -12.52 -8.90
CA GLU A 155 -15.09 -11.12 -9.04
C GLU A 155 -13.99 -10.13 -8.65
N GLN A 156 -13.89 -9.83 -7.36
CA GLN A 156 -12.99 -8.81 -6.84
C GLN A 156 -12.37 -9.25 -5.52
N ALA A 157 -11.12 -8.83 -5.32
CA ALA A 157 -10.48 -8.78 -4.02
C ALA A 157 -10.26 -7.33 -3.61
N THR A 158 -10.29 -7.07 -2.32
CA THR A 158 -10.00 -5.77 -1.73
C THR A 158 -8.90 -5.93 -0.71
N ILE A 159 -8.03 -4.93 -0.64
CA ILE A 159 -7.05 -4.81 0.43
C ILE A 159 -7.40 -3.53 1.17
N SER A 160 -7.60 -3.65 2.48
CA SER A 160 -7.87 -2.52 3.36
C SER A 160 -6.88 -2.48 4.52
N LYS A 161 -6.65 -1.29 5.07
CA LYS A 161 -5.85 -1.15 6.28
C LYS A 161 -6.65 -1.68 7.47
N ARG A 162 -6.09 -2.66 8.20
CA ARG A 162 -6.67 -3.19 9.44
C ARG A 162 -6.06 -2.52 10.67
N SER A 163 -4.75 -2.37 10.66
CA SER A 163 -3.96 -1.68 11.69
C SER A 163 -2.69 -1.11 11.06
N ASP A 164 -1.82 -0.50 11.85
CA ASP A 164 -0.51 -0.01 11.40
C ASP A 164 0.42 -1.14 10.95
N THR A 165 0.21 -2.36 11.46
CA THR A 165 1.07 -3.52 11.17
C THR A 165 0.39 -4.57 10.28
N GLN A 166 -0.89 -4.40 9.95
CA GLN A 166 -1.66 -5.38 9.19
C GLN A 166 -2.58 -4.76 8.13
N PHE A 167 -2.58 -5.37 6.94
CA PHE A 167 -3.66 -5.25 5.96
C PHE A 167 -4.65 -6.40 6.13
N LEU A 168 -5.87 -6.19 5.65
CA LEU A 168 -6.90 -7.20 5.50
C LEU A 168 -7.16 -7.41 4.01
N VAL A 169 -6.90 -8.61 3.51
CA VAL A 169 -7.31 -9.03 2.17
C VAL A 169 -8.69 -9.65 2.29
N SER A 170 -9.68 -9.07 1.62
CA SER A 170 -11.04 -9.59 1.57
C SER A 170 -11.38 -9.95 0.13
N ALA A 171 -11.79 -11.19 -0.12
CA ALA A 171 -12.09 -11.67 -1.46
C ALA A 171 -13.30 -12.62 -1.45
N ARG A 172 -14.04 -12.65 -2.55
CA ARG A 172 -15.12 -13.63 -2.71
C ARG A 172 -14.55 -14.94 -3.25
N VAL A 173 -15.09 -16.05 -2.77
CA VAL A 173 -14.74 -17.41 -3.22
C VAL A 173 -15.96 -18.05 -3.86
N ALA A 174 -15.76 -18.63 -5.03
CA ALA A 174 -16.77 -19.42 -5.74
C ALA A 174 -16.14 -20.67 -6.40
N GLY A 175 -16.97 -21.69 -6.64
CA GLY A 175 -16.56 -22.92 -7.31
C GLY A 175 -17.45 -24.10 -6.94
N VAL A 176 -17.59 -25.06 -7.86
CA VAL A 176 -18.43 -26.26 -7.71
C VAL A 176 -18.04 -27.06 -6.45
N PRO A 177 -16.74 -27.30 -6.13
CA PRO A 177 -16.38 -28.11 -4.96
C PRO A 177 -16.76 -27.48 -3.61
N CYS A 178 -16.83 -26.16 -3.50
CA CYS A 178 -17.20 -25.46 -2.27
C CYS A 178 -18.63 -24.93 -2.28
N GLN A 179 -19.37 -25.07 -3.37
CA GLN A 179 -20.73 -24.56 -3.48
C GLN A 179 -21.65 -25.11 -2.37
N ALA A 180 -21.48 -26.39 -2.03
CA ALA A 180 -22.22 -27.06 -0.95
C ALA A 180 -21.81 -26.58 0.46
N GLN A 181 -20.57 -26.14 0.65
CA GLN A 181 -20.05 -25.66 1.93
C GLN A 181 -20.33 -24.16 2.14
N LEU A 182 -20.43 -23.40 1.04
CA LEU A 182 -20.46 -21.94 1.04
C LEU A 182 -21.82 -21.36 0.62
N ASN A 183 -22.84 -22.18 0.39
CA ASN A 183 -24.16 -21.76 -0.14
C ASN A 183 -24.02 -20.85 -1.38
N GLY A 184 -23.20 -21.27 -2.35
CA GLY A 184 -22.92 -20.51 -3.57
C GLY A 184 -21.57 -19.80 -3.54
N SER A 185 -21.35 -18.91 -2.58
CA SER A 185 -20.10 -18.15 -2.45
C SER A 185 -19.95 -17.56 -1.06
N THR A 186 -18.72 -17.36 -0.58
CA THR A 186 -18.46 -16.65 0.67
C THR A 186 -17.37 -15.60 0.51
N THR A 187 -17.32 -14.65 1.45
CA THR A 187 -16.19 -13.72 1.56
C THR A 187 -15.20 -14.29 2.57
N ILE A 188 -13.94 -14.37 2.15
CA ILE A 188 -12.82 -14.75 3.01
C ILE A 188 -12.01 -13.53 3.38
N GLU A 189 -11.54 -13.51 4.62
CA GLU A 189 -10.71 -12.43 5.15
C GLU A 189 -9.39 -13.01 5.64
N VAL A 190 -8.30 -12.53 5.05
CA VAL A 190 -6.94 -12.96 5.39
C VAL A 190 -6.15 -11.76 5.89
N PRO A 191 -5.82 -11.70 7.20
CA PRO A 191 -4.90 -10.69 7.69
C PRO A 191 -3.49 -10.99 7.19
N ILE A 192 -2.85 -9.97 6.62
CA ILE A 192 -1.46 -10.03 6.19
C ILE A 192 -0.67 -8.89 6.85
N PRO A 193 0.59 -9.11 7.27
CA PRO A 193 1.44 -8.04 7.74
C PRO A 193 1.66 -6.97 6.66
N VAL A 194 1.83 -5.71 7.07
CA VAL A 194 2.26 -4.63 6.16
C VAL A 194 3.69 -4.94 5.69
N PRO A 195 3.94 -5.02 4.38
CA PRO A 195 5.25 -5.52 3.94
C PRO A 195 6.37 -4.52 4.07
N GLN A 196 7.52 -5.08 4.38
CA GLN A 196 8.71 -4.37 4.80
C GLN A 196 9.82 -4.47 3.75
N ASP A 197 9.55 -5.05 2.57
CA ASP A 197 10.45 -5.26 1.43
C ASP A 197 9.90 -4.69 0.09
N LYS A 198 10.80 -4.18 -0.78
CA LYS A 198 10.48 -3.69 -2.15
C LYS A 198 10.18 -4.81 -3.16
N ASN A 199 10.45 -6.06 -2.80
CA ASN A 199 10.46 -7.19 -3.73
C ASN A 199 9.07 -7.83 -3.90
N GLY A 200 8.02 -7.15 -3.44
CA GLY A 200 6.69 -7.73 -3.30
C GLY A 200 6.63 -8.62 -2.06
N PHE A 201 5.42 -8.86 -1.59
CA PHE A 201 5.18 -9.65 -0.38
C PHE A 201 4.69 -11.03 -0.73
N GLN A 202 5.21 -12.03 -0.02
CA GLN A 202 4.73 -13.39 -0.09
C GLN A 202 4.41 -13.94 1.29
N ILE A 203 3.23 -14.52 1.44
CA ILE A 203 2.85 -15.27 2.63
C ILE A 203 2.26 -16.62 2.24
N THR A 204 2.65 -17.67 2.94
CA THR A 204 2.00 -18.97 2.83
C THR A 204 1.03 -19.10 3.99
N THR A 205 -0.24 -19.34 3.67
CA THR A 205 -1.31 -19.55 4.67
C THR A 205 -2.24 -20.67 4.23
N ASN A 206 -2.97 -21.23 5.19
CA ASN A 206 -4.03 -22.17 4.87
C ASN A 206 -5.25 -21.39 4.36
N PHE A 207 -5.64 -21.69 3.13
CA PHE A 207 -6.81 -21.12 2.48
C PHE A 207 -7.70 -22.27 2.04
N LEU A 208 -8.90 -22.34 2.64
CA LEU A 208 -9.90 -23.39 2.40
C LEU A 208 -9.34 -24.81 2.54
N GLY A 209 -8.50 -25.05 3.55
CA GLY A 209 -7.93 -26.35 3.83
C GLY A 209 -6.66 -26.71 3.04
N THR A 210 -6.23 -25.85 2.10
CA THR A 210 -4.99 -26.07 1.33
C THR A 210 -3.96 -24.99 1.58
N ASN A 211 -2.68 -25.32 1.46
CA ASN A 211 -1.61 -24.33 1.61
C ASN A 211 -1.48 -23.51 0.33
N ASN A 212 -1.66 -22.21 0.48
CA ASN A 212 -1.67 -21.25 -0.61
C ASN A 212 -0.64 -20.17 -0.36
N ARG A 213 0.05 -19.75 -1.42
CA ARG A 213 0.98 -18.63 -1.41
C ARG A 213 0.30 -17.40 -1.99
N PHE A 214 0.03 -16.43 -1.14
CA PHE A 214 -0.42 -15.10 -1.55
C PHE A 214 0.79 -14.26 -1.91
N THR A 215 0.75 -13.62 -3.08
CA THR A 215 1.76 -12.70 -3.56
C THR A 215 1.13 -11.34 -3.83
N LEU A 216 1.73 -10.28 -3.32
CA LEU A 216 1.36 -8.89 -3.63
C LEU A 216 2.56 -8.21 -4.28
N THR A 217 2.39 -7.66 -5.48
CA THR A 217 3.48 -6.95 -6.15
C THR A 217 3.68 -5.58 -5.52
N TYR A 218 4.93 -5.13 -5.44
CA TYR A 218 5.27 -3.85 -4.84
C TYR A 218 4.64 -2.65 -5.56
N ASP A 219 4.58 -2.70 -6.89
CA ASP A 219 3.90 -1.71 -7.74
C ASP A 219 2.37 -1.70 -7.56
N ASN A 220 1.88 -2.64 -6.76
CA ASN A 220 0.50 -2.87 -6.42
C ASN A 220 -0.41 -3.12 -7.62
N LYS A 221 0.13 -3.61 -8.74
CA LYS A 221 -0.68 -3.91 -9.91
C LYS A 221 -1.33 -5.28 -9.84
N TYR A 222 -0.76 -6.21 -9.07
CA TYR A 222 -1.22 -7.58 -9.03
C TYR A 222 -1.24 -8.18 -7.62
N ILE A 223 -2.27 -8.97 -7.39
CA ILE A 223 -2.34 -9.96 -6.32
C ILE A 223 -2.39 -11.35 -6.95
N ALA A 224 -1.72 -12.34 -6.37
CA ALA A 224 -1.83 -13.72 -6.82
C ALA A 224 -2.07 -14.64 -5.63
N ASN A 225 -2.89 -15.65 -5.83
CA ASN A 225 -3.11 -16.75 -4.91
C ASN A 225 -2.70 -18.05 -5.61
N VAL A 226 -1.58 -18.63 -5.19
CA VAL A 226 -1.04 -19.85 -5.79
C VAL A 226 -1.26 -21.04 -4.87
N ASN A 227 -2.06 -21.99 -5.32
CA ASN A 227 -2.24 -23.24 -4.59
C ASN A 227 -1.01 -24.13 -4.79
N LEU A 228 -0.30 -24.40 -3.69
CA LEU A 228 0.99 -25.11 -3.75
C LEU A 228 0.85 -26.61 -4.06
N GLN A 229 -0.36 -27.16 -3.91
CA GLN A 229 -0.65 -28.59 -4.14
C GLN A 229 -1.35 -28.83 -5.47
N SER A 230 -2.15 -27.87 -5.94
CA SER A 230 -2.91 -27.97 -7.18
C SER A 230 -2.80 -26.65 -7.96
N PRO A 231 -1.75 -26.46 -8.78
CA PRO A 231 -1.49 -25.20 -9.47
C PRO A 231 -2.66 -24.71 -10.35
N ARG A 232 -3.49 -25.61 -10.88
CA ARG A 232 -4.73 -25.29 -11.63
C ARG A 232 -5.81 -24.56 -10.81
N CYS A 233 -5.69 -24.58 -9.48
CA CYS A 233 -6.54 -23.83 -8.56
C CYS A 233 -5.92 -22.47 -8.17
N SER A 234 -4.85 -22.06 -8.85
CA SER A 234 -4.25 -20.74 -8.64
C SER A 234 -5.02 -19.68 -9.43
N GLY A 235 -5.01 -18.45 -8.94
CA GLY A 235 -5.59 -17.31 -9.63
C GLY A 235 -4.81 -16.03 -9.38
N MET A 236 -5.03 -15.02 -10.19
CA MET A 236 -4.46 -13.69 -9.97
C MET A 236 -5.52 -12.60 -10.12
N GLY A 237 -5.25 -11.44 -9.54
CA GLY A 237 -6.07 -10.26 -9.65
C GLY A 237 -5.24 -9.09 -10.14
N ARG A 238 -5.84 -8.24 -10.96
CA ARG A 238 -5.25 -6.98 -11.45
C ARG A 238 -5.91 -5.82 -10.75
N ARG A 239 -5.13 -4.83 -10.32
CA ARG A 239 -5.68 -3.64 -9.67
C ARG A 239 -6.63 -2.91 -10.61
N ILE A 240 -7.75 -2.45 -10.05
CA ILE A 240 -8.66 -1.50 -10.67
C ILE A 240 -8.19 -0.12 -10.23
N ASP A 241 -7.43 0.55 -11.10
CA ASP A 241 -7.03 1.94 -10.84
C ASP A 241 -8.26 2.84 -11.02
N GLY A 242 -8.56 3.65 -10.01
CA GLY A 242 -9.63 4.63 -10.07
C GLY A 242 -9.21 5.82 -10.92
N ASP A 243 -9.10 5.65 -12.23
CA ASP A 243 -9.02 6.77 -13.17
C ASP A 243 -10.30 6.86 -14.01
N ASN A 244 -10.87 8.07 -14.01
CA ASN A 244 -11.99 8.47 -14.86
C ASN A 244 -11.75 8.09 -16.33
N ASN A 245 -12.83 7.70 -17.02
CA ASN A 245 -12.92 7.53 -18.47
C ASN A 245 -12.08 6.42 -19.10
N THR A 246 -12.52 5.18 -18.90
CA THR A 246 -12.81 4.36 -20.08
C THR A 246 -14.27 3.94 -20.00
N ALA A 247 -15.13 4.73 -20.66
CA ALA A 247 -16.32 4.16 -21.24
C ALA A 247 -15.84 2.95 -22.06
N SER A 248 -16.09 1.76 -21.53
CA SER A 248 -16.10 0.57 -22.35
C SER A 248 -17.14 0.86 -23.42
N LEU A 249 -16.64 1.24 -24.61
CA LEU A 249 -17.36 1.01 -25.83
C LEU A 249 -17.57 -0.49 -25.86
N ILE A 250 -18.71 -0.90 -25.32
CA ILE A 250 -19.39 -2.12 -25.71
C ILE A 250 -19.47 -1.98 -27.23
N SER A 251 -18.56 -2.62 -27.95
CA SER A 251 -18.73 -2.86 -29.37
C SER A 251 -19.89 -3.86 -29.45
N SER A 252 -21.10 -3.32 -29.38
CA SER A 252 -22.35 -4.03 -29.64
C SER A 252 -22.35 -4.41 -31.11
N SER A 253 -21.61 -5.45 -31.45
CA SER A 253 -21.81 -6.21 -32.68
C SER A 253 -22.57 -7.47 -32.28
N SER A 254 -23.79 -7.58 -32.79
CA SER A 254 -24.68 -8.75 -32.71
C SER A 254 -25.80 -8.72 -31.65
N ILE A 255 -26.64 -7.68 -31.67
CA ILE A 255 -28.08 -7.87 -31.41
C ILE A 255 -28.86 -7.11 -32.49
N LEU A 256 -29.13 -7.79 -33.60
CA LEU A 256 -30.17 -7.39 -34.55
C LEU A 256 -31.52 -7.73 -33.91
N ILE A 257 -32.15 -6.76 -33.25
CA ILE A 257 -33.60 -6.80 -32.99
C ILE A 257 -34.23 -5.82 -33.98
N LEU A 258 -34.81 -6.39 -35.04
CA LEU A 258 -35.68 -5.71 -35.99
C LEU A 258 -36.92 -5.19 -35.23
N ILE A 259 -36.96 -3.89 -34.96
CA ILE A 259 -38.20 -3.18 -34.63
C ILE A 259 -38.91 -2.93 -35.96
N ASN A 260 -39.86 -3.79 -36.31
CA ASN A 260 -40.88 -3.46 -37.30
C ASN A 260 -42.07 -2.82 -36.57
N ALA A 261 -42.10 -1.49 -36.55
CA ALA A 261 -43.30 -0.72 -36.27
C ALA A 261 -43.49 0.29 -37.39
N PHE A 262 -44.10 -0.16 -38.49
CA PHE A 262 -44.78 0.73 -39.44
C PHE A 262 -46.25 0.34 -39.48
N LEU A 263 -47.08 1.21 -38.92
CA LEU A 263 -48.50 1.33 -39.21
C LEU A 263 -48.71 1.34 -40.74
N PHE A 264 -49.70 0.62 -41.26
CA PHE A 264 -50.74 1.20 -42.13
C PHE A 264 -51.88 0.18 -42.36
N ARG A 265 -53.07 0.57 -41.88
CA ARG A 265 -54.43 0.43 -42.45
C ARG A 265 -54.87 -0.85 -43.23
N MET A 266 -56.09 -1.24 -42.83
CA MET A 266 -57.27 -1.52 -43.68
C MET A 266 -57.49 -2.93 -44.27
N ILE A 267 -58.59 -3.52 -43.76
CA ILE A 267 -59.78 -3.99 -44.50
C ILE A 267 -59.76 -5.41 -45.12
N CYS A 268 -60.87 -6.12 -44.79
CA CYS A 268 -61.46 -7.32 -45.38
C CYS A 268 -60.72 -8.65 -45.16
N ALA A 269 -61.36 -9.74 -44.73
CA ALA A 269 -62.77 -10.10 -44.61
C ALA A 269 -63.01 -10.96 -43.36
#